data_AF-A0A840C8N1-F1
#
_entry.id   AF-A0A840C8N1-F1
#
_cell.length_a   1.000
_cell.length_b   1.000
_cell.length_c   1.000
_cell.angle_alpha   90.00
_cell.angle_beta   90.00
_cell.angle_gamma   90.00
#
_symmetry.space_group_name_H-M   'P 1'
#
loop_
_entity.id
_entity.type
_entity.pdbx_description
1 polymer ?
#
loop_
_entity_poly.entity_id
_entity_poly.type
_entity_poly.pdbx_seq_one_letter_code
_entity_poly.pdbx_strand_id
1 'polypeptide(L)'
;MTNDAQTWRAWLTSERPASRRQARLGRAYAAWSRFADNRLAMAGLFIILALLLVAAFADVIAPYSAVTDGDLRTARLLPPSAAHWFGTDDQGRDIFARLVHGSRITLFVVILVAVIAAPVGLLIGTVAGYAGGWIDAVLMRITDIFLAFPRLVLALAFVAALGPGIVNAVIAIAITSWPPYARMARAETLTLRHADYISAVRLMGASPARIIARHIMPLCVSSVIVRVTLDMAGIILTAAGLGFLGLGAQPPSPEWGAMIASGRRFVLDQWWVAAAPGVAIFVVSLGFNLLGDGLRDALDPKAAGQ
;
A
#
# COMPACT_ATOMS: atom_id res chain seq x y z
N MET A 1 -40.20 -17.82 -0.95
CA MET A 1 -39.46 -16.65 -0.42
C MET A 1 -38.27 -16.34 -1.33
N THR A 2 -38.53 -16.10 -2.62
CA THR A 2 -37.51 -15.91 -3.66
C THR A 2 -38.00 -14.79 -4.58
N ASN A 3 -37.83 -13.52 -4.20
CA ASN A 3 -38.00 -12.44 -5.18
C ASN A 3 -37.31 -11.11 -4.89
N ASP A 4 -36.79 -10.87 -3.68
CA ASP A 4 -36.13 -9.58 -3.40
C ASP A 4 -34.75 -9.43 -4.07
N ALA A 5 -34.02 -10.53 -4.30
CA ALA A 5 -32.68 -10.46 -4.90
C ALA A 5 -32.69 -10.02 -6.37
N GLN A 6 -33.76 -10.31 -7.12
CA GLN A 6 -33.90 -9.84 -8.51
C GLN A 6 -34.22 -8.34 -8.58
N THR A 7 -35.03 -7.83 -7.64
CA THR A 7 -35.39 -6.40 -7.56
C THR A 7 -34.18 -5.52 -7.22
N TRP A 8 -33.33 -5.92 -6.27
CA TRP A 8 -32.16 -5.12 -5.90
C TRP A 8 -31.11 -5.06 -7.01
N ARG A 9 -30.82 -6.19 -7.67
CA ARG A 9 -29.89 -6.21 -8.81
C ARG A 9 -30.44 -5.39 -9.98
N ALA A 10 -31.70 -5.57 -10.34
CA ALA A 10 -32.36 -4.79 -11.40
C ALA A 10 -32.40 -3.28 -11.08
N TRP A 11 -32.57 -2.91 -9.81
CA TRP A 11 -32.50 -1.52 -9.37
C TRP A 11 -31.08 -0.94 -9.47
N LEU A 12 -30.04 -1.73 -9.18
CA LEU A 12 -28.64 -1.31 -9.29
C LEU A 12 -28.13 -1.25 -10.73
N THR A 13 -28.63 -2.13 -11.61
CA THR A 13 -28.21 -2.20 -13.03
C THR A 13 -29.15 -1.45 -13.98
N SER A 14 -30.05 -0.61 -13.45
CA SER A 14 -30.98 0.15 -14.30
C SER A 14 -30.23 1.13 -15.21
N GLU A 15 -30.52 1.10 -16.51
CA GLU A 15 -29.93 2.02 -17.51
C GLU A 15 -30.27 3.50 -17.25
N ARG A 16 -31.37 3.76 -16.52
CA ARG A 16 -31.84 5.10 -16.13
C ARG A 16 -31.94 5.22 -14.62
N PRO A 17 -30.83 5.46 -13.91
CA PRO A 17 -30.85 5.61 -12.46
C PRO A 17 -31.72 6.82 -12.07
N ALA A 18 -32.69 6.60 -11.19
CA ALA A 18 -33.64 7.63 -10.74
C ALA A 18 -33.02 8.63 -9.74
N SER A 19 -31.84 8.32 -9.17
CA SER A 19 -31.12 9.20 -8.25
C SER A 19 -29.60 9.13 -8.40
N ARG A 20 -28.90 10.21 -7.99
CA ARG A 20 -27.42 10.22 -7.90
C ARG A 20 -26.87 9.12 -6.99
N ARG A 21 -27.61 8.73 -5.95
CA ARG A 21 -27.24 7.64 -5.03
C ARG A 21 -27.33 6.29 -5.73
N GLN A 22 -28.42 6.02 -6.44
CA GLN A 22 -28.59 4.80 -7.25
C GLN A 22 -27.49 4.68 -8.31
N ALA A 23 -27.17 5.76 -9.03
CA ALA A 23 -26.09 5.75 -10.03
C ALA A 23 -24.69 5.49 -9.42
N ARG A 24 -24.45 5.89 -8.17
CA ARG A 24 -23.20 5.57 -7.46
C ARG A 24 -23.17 4.11 -7.00
N LEU A 25 -24.26 3.63 -6.41
CA LEU A 25 -24.38 2.26 -5.93
C LEU A 25 -24.34 1.25 -7.08
N GLY A 26 -24.99 1.53 -8.22
CA GLY A 26 -24.93 0.69 -9.41
C GLY A 26 -23.52 0.56 -9.98
N ARG A 27 -22.78 1.67 -10.08
CA ARG A 27 -21.36 1.64 -10.49
C ARG A 27 -20.48 0.89 -9.50
N ALA A 28 -20.68 1.09 -8.21
CA ALA A 28 -19.95 0.36 -7.18
C ALA A 28 -20.25 -1.15 -7.24
N TYR A 29 -21.51 -1.53 -7.46
CA TYR A 29 -21.91 -2.92 -7.64
C TYR A 29 -21.29 -3.55 -8.89
N ALA A 30 -21.31 -2.85 -10.03
CA ALA A 30 -20.69 -3.34 -11.27
C ALA A 30 -19.15 -3.47 -11.14
N ALA A 31 -18.49 -2.55 -10.45
CA ALA A 31 -17.07 -2.67 -10.13
C ALA A 31 -16.82 -3.86 -9.19
N TRP A 32 -17.63 -4.02 -8.14
CA TRP A 32 -17.51 -5.13 -7.21
C TRP A 32 -17.76 -6.49 -7.87
N SER A 33 -18.76 -6.60 -8.75
CA SER A 33 -19.03 -7.85 -9.48
C SER A 33 -17.82 -8.26 -10.30
N ARG A 34 -17.26 -7.33 -11.10
CA ARG A 34 -16.04 -7.57 -11.88
C ARG A 34 -14.84 -7.95 -11.01
N PHE A 35 -14.70 -7.29 -9.86
CA PHE A 35 -13.66 -7.63 -8.88
C PHE A 35 -13.84 -9.05 -8.32
N ALA A 36 -15.07 -9.41 -7.95
CA ALA A 36 -15.40 -10.70 -7.34
C ALA A 36 -15.30 -11.87 -8.34
N ASP A 37 -15.51 -11.62 -9.63
CA ASP A 37 -15.32 -12.60 -10.69
C ASP A 37 -13.83 -12.95 -10.91
N ASN A 38 -12.92 -12.03 -10.56
CA ASN A 38 -11.48 -12.26 -10.62
C ASN A 38 -10.99 -13.03 -9.37
N ARG A 39 -10.77 -14.34 -9.54
CA ARG A 39 -10.28 -15.23 -8.46
C ARG A 39 -8.96 -14.79 -7.85
N LEU A 40 -8.06 -14.22 -8.65
CA LEU A 40 -6.77 -13.71 -8.16
C LEU A 40 -6.96 -12.47 -7.30
N ALA A 41 -7.84 -11.56 -7.72
CA ALA A 41 -8.22 -10.38 -6.93
C ALA A 41 -8.82 -10.78 -5.57
N MET A 42 -9.69 -11.79 -5.56
CA MET A 42 -10.29 -12.33 -4.33
C MET A 42 -9.25 -13.00 -3.43
N ALA A 43 -8.27 -13.71 -3.98
CA ALA A 43 -7.16 -14.26 -3.21
C ALA A 43 -6.31 -13.13 -2.57
N GLY A 44 -6.02 -12.07 -3.33
CA GLY A 44 -5.35 -10.88 -2.82
C GLY A 44 -6.12 -10.21 -1.67
N LEU A 45 -7.42 -10.00 -1.87
CA LEU A 45 -8.31 -9.46 -0.84
C LEU A 45 -8.32 -10.34 0.42
N PHE A 46 -8.39 -11.66 0.28
CA PHE A 46 -8.33 -12.59 1.40
C PHE A 46 -7.02 -12.47 2.18
N ILE A 47 -5.88 -12.42 1.50
CA ILE A 47 -4.56 -12.25 2.15
C ILE A 47 -4.51 -10.95 2.96
N ILE A 48 -4.98 -9.83 2.39
CA ILE A 48 -4.96 -8.54 3.07
C ILE A 48 -5.93 -8.50 4.25
N LEU A 49 -7.13 -9.08 4.11
CA LEU A 49 -8.07 -9.21 5.21
C LEU A 49 -7.52 -10.10 6.34
N ALA A 50 -6.90 -11.22 5.99
CA ALA A 50 -6.24 -12.09 6.97
C ALA A 50 -5.12 -11.35 7.71
N LEU A 51 -4.28 -10.58 6.99
CA LEU A 51 -3.24 -9.75 7.60
C LEU A 51 -3.82 -8.71 8.56
N LEU A 52 -4.89 -8.02 8.17
CA LEU A 52 -5.59 -7.05 9.01
C LEU A 52 -6.13 -7.71 10.28
N LEU A 53 -6.73 -8.90 10.16
CA LEU A 53 -7.23 -9.67 11.31
C LEU A 53 -6.09 -10.11 12.23
N VAL A 54 -5.00 -10.64 11.68
CA VAL A 54 -3.81 -11.03 12.45
C VAL A 54 -3.25 -9.82 13.21
N ALA A 55 -3.18 -8.65 12.58
CA ALA A 55 -2.71 -7.43 13.22
C ALA A 55 -3.68 -6.91 14.29
N ALA A 56 -4.99 -6.94 14.05
CA ALA A 56 -5.98 -6.48 15.02
C ALA A 56 -5.98 -7.37 16.27
N PHE A 57 -5.96 -8.69 16.07
CA PHE A 57 -6.01 -9.68 17.13
C PHE A 57 -4.64 -10.17 17.59
N ALA A 58 -3.56 -9.45 17.29
CA ALA A 58 -2.19 -9.90 17.57
C ALA A 58 -1.97 -10.27 19.05
N ASP A 59 -2.45 -9.45 19.99
CA ASP A 59 -2.33 -9.71 21.44
C ASP A 59 -3.12 -10.94 21.91
N VAL A 60 -4.17 -11.31 21.17
CA VAL A 60 -5.00 -12.50 21.44
C VAL A 60 -4.39 -13.75 20.81
N ILE A 61 -3.84 -13.62 19.61
CA ILE A 61 -3.20 -14.71 18.85
C ILE A 61 -1.87 -15.11 19.51
N ALA A 62 -1.08 -14.13 19.95
CA ALA A 62 0.19 -14.36 20.60
C ALA A 62 0.43 -13.29 21.70
N PRO A 63 0.61 -13.68 22.96
CA PRO A 63 0.91 -12.74 24.04
C PRO A 63 2.16 -11.91 23.72
N TYR A 64 2.10 -10.58 23.97
CA TYR A 64 3.22 -9.68 23.66
C TYR A 64 4.50 -10.04 24.44
N SER A 65 4.39 -10.69 25.61
CA SER A 65 5.56 -11.20 26.35
C SER A 65 6.42 -12.15 25.52
N ALA A 66 5.83 -12.99 24.65
CA ALA A 66 6.58 -13.88 23.77
C ALA A 66 7.38 -13.15 22.67
N VAL A 67 7.10 -11.85 22.46
CA VAL A 67 7.84 -10.98 21.53
C VAL A 67 9.07 -10.37 22.19
N THR A 68 9.01 -10.08 23.49
CA THR A 68 10.05 -9.35 24.24
C THR A 68 10.93 -10.26 25.09
N ASP A 69 10.32 -11.28 25.69
CA ASP A 69 10.94 -12.10 26.74
C ASP A 69 11.60 -13.31 26.08
N GLY A 70 12.89 -13.19 25.83
CA GLY A 70 13.71 -14.28 25.30
C GLY A 70 14.36 -15.09 26.42
N ASP A 71 14.31 -16.42 26.33
CA ASP A 71 15.09 -17.31 27.20
C ASP A 71 16.33 -17.83 26.46
N LEU A 72 17.46 -17.15 26.65
CA LEU A 72 18.75 -17.54 26.08
C LEU A 72 19.31 -18.86 26.64
N ARG A 73 18.87 -19.29 27.83
CA ARG A 73 19.41 -20.48 28.50
C ARG A 73 18.81 -21.75 27.96
N THR A 74 17.51 -21.74 27.64
CA THR A 74 16.79 -22.96 27.25
C THR A 74 16.13 -22.87 25.87
N ALA A 75 15.87 -21.66 25.38
CA ALA A 75 15.04 -21.44 24.20
C ALA A 75 15.79 -20.82 23.03
N ARG A 76 17.13 -20.78 23.02
CA ARG A 76 17.89 -20.18 21.91
C ARG A 76 17.92 -21.06 20.67
N LEU A 77 17.48 -20.52 19.52
CA LEU A 77 17.53 -21.18 18.20
C LEU A 77 16.89 -22.58 18.19
N LEU A 78 15.76 -22.74 18.89
CA LEU A 78 15.01 -23.98 18.87
C LEU A 78 14.30 -24.15 17.51
N PRO A 79 14.22 -25.39 16.99
CA PRO A 79 13.48 -25.69 15.79
C PRO A 79 11.96 -25.53 16.00
N PRO A 80 11.20 -25.41 14.89
CA PRO A 80 9.74 -25.45 14.93
C PRO A 80 9.22 -26.65 15.73
N SER A 81 8.31 -26.39 16.65
CA SER A 81 7.69 -27.39 17.53
C SER A 81 6.27 -26.97 17.92
N ALA A 82 5.54 -27.85 18.61
CA ALA A 82 4.20 -27.52 19.11
C ALA A 82 4.21 -26.36 20.13
N ALA A 83 5.33 -26.17 20.84
CA ALA A 83 5.53 -25.05 21.77
C ALA A 83 5.92 -23.75 21.04
N HIS A 84 6.68 -23.87 19.94
CA HIS A 84 7.15 -22.75 19.13
C HIS A 84 6.91 -23.02 17.65
N TRP A 85 5.77 -22.59 17.10
CA TRP A 85 5.30 -23.01 15.77
C TRP A 85 6.29 -22.72 14.63
N PHE A 86 7.07 -21.64 14.76
CA PHE A 86 8.15 -21.30 13.82
C PHE A 86 9.53 -21.33 14.46
N GLY A 87 9.65 -21.97 15.62
CA GLY A 87 10.87 -21.98 16.42
C GLY A 87 11.12 -20.65 17.12
N THR A 88 12.33 -20.52 17.65
CA THR A 88 12.78 -19.32 18.35
C THR A 88 13.98 -18.67 17.68
N ASP A 89 14.17 -17.38 17.94
CA ASP A 89 15.28 -16.61 17.38
C ASP A 89 16.59 -16.75 18.20
N ASP A 90 17.61 -16.02 17.78
CA ASP A 90 18.94 -16.02 18.41
C ASP A 90 18.95 -15.45 19.84
N GLN A 91 17.86 -14.78 20.22
CA GLN A 91 17.61 -14.24 21.56
C GLN A 91 16.64 -15.12 22.37
N GLY A 92 16.17 -16.24 21.80
CA GLY A 92 15.24 -17.16 22.45
C GLY A 92 13.79 -16.68 22.48
N ARG A 93 13.41 -15.77 21.58
CA ARG A 93 12.05 -15.23 21.45
C ARG A 93 11.26 -16.01 20.41
N ASP A 94 9.95 -16.11 20.57
CA ASP A 94 9.10 -16.89 19.67
C ASP A 94 8.93 -16.20 18.30
N ILE A 95 9.31 -16.88 17.21
CA ILE A 95 9.27 -16.30 15.86
C ILE A 95 7.83 -16.07 15.40
N PHE A 96 6.89 -16.94 15.75
CA PHE A 96 5.49 -16.80 15.37
C PHE A 96 4.86 -15.57 16.03
N ALA A 97 5.07 -15.39 17.34
CA ALA A 97 4.63 -14.19 18.05
C ALA A 97 5.22 -12.92 17.42
N ARG A 98 6.53 -12.94 17.11
CA ARG A 98 7.19 -11.82 16.43
C ARG A 98 6.58 -11.56 15.04
N LEU A 99 6.24 -12.59 14.25
CA LEU A 99 5.58 -12.38 12.96
C LEU A 99 4.20 -11.75 13.10
N VAL A 100 3.39 -12.25 14.04
CA VAL A 100 2.05 -11.75 14.31
C VAL A 100 2.09 -10.29 14.73
N HIS A 101 2.97 -9.90 15.66
CA HIS A 101 3.11 -8.50 16.08
C HIS A 101 3.78 -7.62 15.02
N GLY A 102 4.70 -8.18 14.23
CA GLY A 102 5.34 -7.50 13.11
C GLY A 102 4.37 -7.07 12.02
N SER A 103 3.25 -7.80 11.85
CA SER A 103 2.20 -7.41 10.92
C SER A 103 1.65 -5.99 11.17
N ARG A 104 1.56 -5.56 12.44
CA ARG A 104 1.16 -4.19 12.82
C ARG A 104 2.15 -3.15 12.31
N ILE A 105 3.45 -3.44 12.41
CA ILE A 105 4.52 -2.54 11.94
C ILE A 105 4.48 -2.44 10.42
N THR A 106 4.37 -3.57 9.73
CA THR A 106 4.27 -3.59 8.26
C THR A 106 3.06 -2.79 7.78
N LEU A 107 1.87 -3.02 8.37
CA LEU A 107 0.67 -2.26 8.05
C LEU A 107 0.80 -0.77 8.36
N PHE A 108 1.38 -0.42 9.51
CA PHE A 108 1.65 0.97 9.89
C PHE A 108 2.50 1.68 8.84
N VAL A 109 3.61 1.06 8.43
CA VAL A 109 4.54 1.65 7.45
C VAL A 109 3.84 1.85 6.10
N VAL A 110 3.19 0.83 5.55
CA VAL A 110 2.59 0.92 4.21
C VAL A 110 1.43 1.91 4.17
N ILE A 111 0.57 1.93 5.19
CA ILE A 111 -0.57 2.85 5.27
C ILE A 111 -0.05 4.28 5.41
N LEU A 112 0.92 4.53 6.29
CA LEU A 112 1.40 5.89 6.53
C LEU A 112 2.15 6.45 5.31
N VAL A 113 2.95 5.63 4.63
CA VAL A 113 3.55 6.01 3.35
C VAL A 113 2.48 6.32 2.31
N ALA A 114 1.43 5.49 2.18
CA ALA A 114 0.34 5.73 1.24
C ALA A 114 -0.36 7.07 1.49
N VAL A 115 -0.73 7.33 2.75
CA VAL A 115 -1.46 8.53 3.18
C VAL A 115 -0.63 9.81 3.03
N ILE A 116 0.71 9.71 3.05
CA ILE A 116 1.58 10.87 2.85
C ILE A 116 1.94 11.05 1.38
N ALA A 117 2.49 10.01 0.74
CA ALA A 117 3.05 10.12 -0.61
C ALA A 117 1.97 10.29 -1.68
N ALA A 118 0.82 9.62 -1.55
CA ALA A 118 -0.23 9.67 -2.56
C ALA A 118 -0.89 11.04 -2.67
N PRO A 119 -1.30 11.71 -1.56
CA PRO A 119 -1.84 13.07 -1.64
C PRO A 119 -0.82 14.09 -2.14
N VAL A 120 0.44 13.99 -1.70
CA VAL A 120 1.52 14.88 -2.19
C VAL A 120 1.71 14.72 -3.69
N GLY A 121 1.79 13.47 -4.17
CA GLY A 121 1.91 13.20 -5.60
C GLY A 121 0.69 13.67 -6.39
N LEU A 122 -0.52 13.36 -5.92
CA LEU A 122 -1.76 13.81 -6.55
C LEU A 122 -1.84 15.33 -6.65
N LEU A 123 -1.48 16.05 -5.58
CA LEU A 123 -1.46 17.51 -5.56
C LEU A 123 -0.45 18.06 -6.58
N ILE A 124 0.80 17.60 -6.52
CA ILE A 124 1.87 18.07 -7.42
C ILE A 124 1.50 17.78 -8.88
N GLY A 125 1.03 16.57 -9.17
CA GLY A 125 0.69 16.14 -10.52
C GLY A 125 -0.49 16.92 -11.11
N THR A 126 -1.57 17.08 -10.35
CA THR A 126 -2.76 17.81 -10.81
C THR A 126 -2.47 19.31 -10.97
N VAL A 127 -1.69 19.91 -10.07
CA VAL A 127 -1.26 21.31 -10.21
C VAL A 127 -0.37 21.49 -11.44
N ALA A 128 0.64 20.62 -11.63
CA ALA A 128 1.53 20.70 -12.79
C ALA A 128 0.77 20.57 -14.11
N GLY A 129 -0.08 19.54 -14.23
CA GLY A 129 -0.88 19.31 -15.44
C GLY A 129 -1.89 20.42 -15.72
N TYR A 130 -2.51 21.00 -14.69
CA TYR A 130 -3.52 22.04 -14.86
C TYR A 130 -2.94 23.45 -15.05
N ALA A 131 -1.77 23.75 -14.48
CA ALA A 131 -1.13 25.05 -14.63
C ALA A 131 -0.36 25.12 -15.96
N GLY A 132 0.33 24.05 -16.37
CA GLY A 132 1.16 24.06 -17.57
C GLY A 132 2.34 25.03 -17.48
N GLY A 133 2.99 25.28 -18.62
CA GLY A 133 4.03 26.31 -18.72
C GLY A 133 5.21 26.08 -17.76
N TRP A 134 5.65 27.15 -17.12
CA TRP A 134 6.81 27.09 -16.21
C TRP A 134 6.53 26.33 -14.91
N ILE A 135 5.31 26.38 -14.37
CA ILE A 135 4.93 25.63 -13.15
C ILE A 135 5.07 24.12 -13.40
N ASP A 136 4.56 23.67 -14.55
CA ASP A 136 4.72 22.28 -14.97
C ASP A 136 6.20 21.90 -15.12
N ALA A 137 6.98 22.72 -15.83
CA ALA A 137 8.40 22.48 -16.03
C ALA A 137 9.16 22.35 -14.70
N VAL A 138 8.96 23.27 -13.74
CA VAL A 138 9.65 23.23 -12.44
C VAL A 138 9.23 22.01 -11.61
N LEU A 139 7.93 21.77 -11.46
CA LEU A 139 7.44 20.64 -10.67
C LEU A 139 7.88 19.30 -11.26
N MET A 140 7.86 19.17 -12.60
CA MET A 140 8.32 17.96 -13.26
C MET A 140 9.84 17.81 -13.22
N ARG A 141 10.62 18.91 -13.26
CA ARG A 141 12.07 18.85 -13.03
C ARG A 141 12.40 18.34 -11.62
N ILE A 142 11.70 18.83 -10.59
CA ILE A 142 11.86 18.30 -9.23
C ILE A 142 11.50 16.81 -9.20
N THR A 143 10.37 16.44 -9.78
CA THR A 143 9.91 15.04 -9.88
C THR A 143 10.95 14.15 -10.59
N ASP A 144 11.54 14.63 -11.69
CA ASP A 144 12.56 13.94 -12.49
C ASP A 144 13.86 13.72 -11.69
N ILE A 145 14.27 14.68 -10.85
CA ILE A 145 15.45 14.55 -9.98
C ILE A 145 15.28 13.35 -9.03
N PHE A 146 14.13 13.23 -8.36
CA PHE A 146 13.89 12.10 -7.46
C PHE A 146 13.85 10.75 -8.19
N LEU A 147 13.30 10.72 -9.41
CA LEU A 147 13.19 9.50 -10.22
C LEU A 147 14.53 9.06 -10.84
N ALA A 148 15.51 9.96 -10.94
CA ALA A 148 16.83 9.63 -11.45
C ALA A 148 17.63 8.74 -10.48
N PHE A 149 17.33 8.79 -9.19
CA PHE A 149 17.99 7.96 -8.17
C PHE A 149 17.22 6.66 -7.92
N PRO A 150 17.92 5.54 -7.67
CA PRO A 150 17.27 4.34 -7.17
C PRO A 150 16.55 4.63 -5.85
N ARG A 151 15.26 4.28 -5.77
CA ARG A 151 14.39 4.59 -4.61
C ARG A 151 14.99 4.13 -3.28
N LEU A 152 15.55 2.91 -3.25
CA LEU A 152 16.17 2.35 -2.05
C LEU A 152 17.41 3.16 -1.63
N VAL A 153 18.26 3.56 -2.57
CA VAL A 153 19.47 4.35 -2.28
C VAL A 153 19.09 5.71 -1.70
N LEU A 154 18.10 6.36 -2.28
CA LEU A 154 17.64 7.66 -1.79
C LEU A 154 16.97 7.54 -0.41
N ALA A 155 16.16 6.50 -0.19
CA ALA A 155 15.59 6.22 1.12
C ALA A 155 16.67 5.97 2.18
N LEU A 156 17.71 5.20 1.84
CA LEU A 156 18.86 4.95 2.71
C LEU A 156 19.58 6.25 3.07
N ALA A 157 19.82 7.14 2.11
CA ALA A 157 20.47 8.42 2.36
C ALA A 157 19.66 9.29 3.34
N PHE A 158 18.33 9.36 3.16
CA PHE A 158 17.46 10.10 4.08
C PHE A 158 17.41 9.48 5.48
N VAL A 159 17.28 8.16 5.61
CA VAL A 159 17.30 7.54 6.95
C VAL A 159 18.66 7.66 7.62
N ALA A 160 19.75 7.54 6.87
CA ALA A 160 21.09 7.77 7.42
C ALA A 160 21.25 9.19 7.99
N ALA A 161 20.62 10.19 7.37
CA ALA A 161 20.61 11.56 7.86
C ALA A 161 19.66 11.77 9.05
N LEU A 162 18.47 11.13 9.05
CA LEU A 162 17.46 11.26 10.10
C LEU A 162 17.74 10.39 11.34
N GLY A 163 18.56 9.36 11.20
CA GLY A 163 18.81 8.32 12.19
C GLY A 163 17.84 7.12 12.06
N PRO A 164 18.21 5.96 12.65
CA PRO A 164 17.42 4.75 12.57
C PRO A 164 16.08 4.90 13.31
N GLY A 165 15.02 4.26 12.78
CA GLY A 165 13.71 4.19 13.43
C GLY A 165 12.56 4.06 12.45
N ILE A 166 11.42 3.52 12.92
CA ILE A 166 10.23 3.27 12.07
C ILE A 166 9.71 4.59 11.47
N VAL A 167 9.60 5.65 12.28
CA VAL A 167 9.08 6.94 11.83
C VAL A 167 10.00 7.56 10.78
N ASN A 168 11.31 7.54 11.01
CA ASN A 168 12.30 8.08 10.08
C ASN A 168 12.31 7.28 8.77
N ALA A 169 12.21 5.95 8.85
CA ALA A 169 12.06 5.09 7.67
C ALA A 169 10.79 5.43 6.87
N VAL A 170 9.66 5.64 7.54
CA VAL A 170 8.42 6.07 6.88
C VAL A 170 8.60 7.41 6.17
N ILE A 171 9.19 8.41 6.83
CA ILE A 171 9.42 9.74 6.24
C ILE A 171 10.32 9.62 5.00
N ALA A 172 11.44 8.90 5.12
CA ALA A 172 12.36 8.68 4.00
C ALA A 172 11.70 7.96 2.82
N ILE A 173 10.90 6.92 3.09
CA ILE A 173 10.16 6.24 2.04
C ILE A 173 9.12 7.20 1.44
N ALA A 174 8.32 7.90 2.22
CA ALA A 174 7.27 8.79 1.71
C ALA A 174 7.84 9.89 0.79
N ILE A 175 8.96 10.52 1.19
CA ILE A 175 9.66 11.56 0.40
C ILE A 175 10.17 11.01 -0.93
N THR A 176 10.48 9.72 -1.02
CA THR A 176 11.00 9.10 -2.25
C THR A 176 9.92 8.43 -3.10
N SER A 177 8.68 8.33 -2.60
CA SER A 177 7.61 7.53 -3.19
C SER A 177 6.54 8.34 -3.93
N TRP A 178 6.43 9.63 -3.67
CA TRP A 178 5.45 10.50 -4.33
C TRP A 178 5.66 10.75 -5.85
N PRO A 179 6.88 10.71 -6.43
CA PRO A 179 7.09 11.14 -7.83
C PRO A 179 6.31 10.33 -8.89
N PRO A 180 6.22 8.99 -8.80
CA PRO A 180 5.40 8.21 -9.74
C PRO A 180 3.92 8.60 -9.70
N TYR A 181 3.37 8.91 -8.52
CA TYR A 181 1.99 9.36 -8.36
C TYR A 181 1.77 10.73 -9.00
N ALA A 182 2.73 11.65 -8.84
CA ALA A 182 2.70 12.96 -9.50
C ALA A 182 2.72 12.86 -11.03
N ARG A 183 3.61 12.04 -11.59
CA ARG A 183 3.70 11.86 -13.04
C ARG A 183 2.40 11.31 -13.63
N MET A 184 1.80 10.33 -12.95
CA MET A 184 0.53 9.74 -13.39
C MET A 184 -0.63 10.74 -13.28
N ALA A 185 -0.79 11.40 -12.12
CA ALA A 185 -1.84 12.40 -11.93
C ALA A 185 -1.70 13.58 -12.91
N ARG A 186 -0.47 13.97 -13.26
CA ARG A 186 -0.20 14.96 -14.31
C ARG A 186 -0.68 14.48 -15.68
N ALA A 187 -0.32 13.26 -16.07
CA ALA A 187 -0.70 12.72 -17.38
C ALA A 187 -2.22 12.71 -17.56
N GLU A 188 -2.97 12.26 -16.54
CA GLU A 188 -4.42 12.30 -16.56
C GLU A 188 -4.95 13.73 -16.58
N THR A 189 -4.38 14.62 -15.76
CA THR A 189 -4.80 16.01 -15.72
C THR A 189 -4.64 16.72 -17.05
N LEU A 190 -3.57 16.44 -17.81
CA LEU A 190 -3.39 16.99 -19.15
C LEU A 190 -4.54 16.59 -20.08
N THR A 191 -5.03 15.35 -20.00
CA THR A 191 -6.19 14.91 -20.79
C THR A 191 -7.48 15.58 -20.33
N LEU A 192 -7.71 15.69 -19.01
CA LEU A 192 -8.93 16.25 -18.43
C LEU A 192 -9.03 17.77 -18.65
N ARG A 193 -7.89 18.47 -18.63
CA ARG A 193 -7.79 19.93 -18.77
C ARG A 193 -8.42 20.46 -20.06
N HIS A 194 -8.41 19.66 -21.12
CA HIS A 194 -8.93 20.00 -22.44
C HIS A 194 -10.35 19.46 -22.68
N ALA A 195 -10.98 18.83 -21.69
CA ALA A 195 -12.33 18.29 -21.84
C ALA A 195 -13.40 19.40 -21.84
N ASP A 196 -14.45 19.22 -22.65
CA ASP A 196 -15.51 20.22 -22.85
C ASP A 196 -16.21 20.64 -21.54
N TYR A 197 -16.41 19.69 -20.62
CA TYR A 197 -17.04 19.99 -19.34
C TYR A 197 -16.16 20.87 -18.44
N ILE A 198 -14.83 20.79 -18.55
CA ILE A 198 -13.91 21.70 -17.84
C ILE A 198 -13.97 23.10 -18.45
N SER A 199 -14.03 23.19 -19.78
CA SER A 199 -14.23 24.46 -20.49
C SER A 199 -15.55 25.13 -20.08
N ALA A 200 -16.65 24.38 -19.99
CA ALA A 200 -17.93 24.87 -19.50
C ALA A 200 -17.86 25.38 -18.05
N VAL A 201 -17.17 24.64 -17.16
CA VAL A 201 -16.97 25.05 -15.76
C VAL A 201 -16.13 26.34 -15.65
N ARG A 202 -15.14 26.54 -16.53
CA ARG A 202 -14.39 27.80 -16.63
C ARG A 202 -15.26 28.96 -17.06
N LEU A 203 -16.12 28.76 -18.07
CA LEU A 203 -17.06 29.79 -18.55
C LEU A 203 -18.06 30.22 -17.46
N MET A 204 -18.41 29.31 -16.54
CA MET A 204 -19.21 29.61 -15.35
C MET A 204 -18.44 30.36 -14.24
N GLY A 205 -17.19 30.78 -14.48
CA GLY A 205 -16.41 31.58 -13.54
C GLY A 205 -15.71 30.79 -12.42
N ALA A 206 -15.54 29.47 -12.58
CA ALA A 206 -14.81 28.67 -11.58
C ALA A 206 -13.32 29.02 -11.56
N SER A 207 -12.78 29.25 -10.36
CA SER A 207 -11.34 29.49 -10.18
C SER A 207 -10.50 28.23 -10.48
N PRO A 208 -9.23 28.39 -10.90
CA PRO A 208 -8.28 27.28 -11.08
C PRO A 208 -8.25 26.27 -9.94
N ALA A 209 -8.17 26.73 -8.70
CA ALA A 209 -8.15 25.87 -7.52
C ALA A 209 -9.46 25.06 -7.36
N ARG A 210 -10.61 25.69 -7.66
CA ARG A 210 -11.91 25.00 -7.63
C ARG A 210 -12.01 23.93 -8.72
N ILE A 211 -11.44 24.19 -9.90
CA ILE A 211 -11.41 23.23 -11.00
C ILE A 211 -10.55 22.04 -10.61
N ILE A 212 -9.33 22.27 -10.13
CA ILE A 212 -8.43 21.21 -9.67
C ILE A 212 -9.11 20.37 -8.57
N ALA A 213 -9.51 21.00 -7.47
CA ALA A 213 -9.97 20.28 -6.27
C ALA A 213 -11.32 19.56 -6.46
N ARG A 214 -12.26 20.14 -7.24
CA ARG A 214 -13.63 19.59 -7.36
C ARG A 214 -13.91 18.85 -8.65
N HIS A 215 -13.12 19.05 -9.70
CA HIS A 215 -13.43 18.49 -11.02
C HIS A 215 -12.33 17.57 -11.57
N ILE A 216 -11.06 17.85 -11.27
CA ILE A 216 -9.94 17.05 -11.80
C ILE A 216 -9.48 16.03 -10.75
N MET A 217 -9.11 16.49 -9.56
CA MET A 217 -8.55 15.65 -8.51
C MET A 217 -9.44 14.44 -8.16
N PRO A 218 -10.78 14.58 -8.02
CA PRO A 218 -11.64 13.42 -7.74
C PRO A 218 -11.64 12.35 -8.83
N LEU A 219 -11.34 12.71 -10.09
CA LEU A 219 -11.22 11.75 -11.19
C LEU A 219 -9.90 10.98 -11.10
N CYS A 220 -8.80 11.70 -10.83
CA CYS A 220 -7.47 11.09 -10.71
C CYS A 220 -7.30 10.21 -9.45
N VAL A 221 -8.11 10.42 -8.40
CA VAL A 221 -8.05 9.63 -7.15
C VAL A 221 -8.19 8.13 -7.43
N SER A 222 -9.07 7.73 -8.36
CA SER A 222 -9.28 6.31 -8.69
C SER A 222 -8.00 5.63 -9.17
N SER A 223 -7.33 6.22 -10.16
CA SER A 223 -6.04 5.76 -10.67
C SER A 223 -4.93 5.84 -9.64
N VAL A 224 -4.93 6.86 -8.78
CA VAL A 224 -3.96 6.99 -7.69
C VAL A 224 -4.11 5.85 -6.69
N ILE A 225 -5.33 5.49 -6.29
CA ILE A 225 -5.56 4.37 -5.37
C ILE A 225 -5.06 3.06 -5.99
N VAL A 226 -5.36 2.80 -7.26
CA VAL A 226 -4.86 1.61 -7.97
C VAL A 226 -3.33 1.58 -7.97
N ARG A 227 -2.71 2.69 -8.37
CA ARG A 227 -1.25 2.79 -8.46
C ARG A 227 -0.57 2.65 -7.11
N VAL A 228 -1.14 3.23 -6.06
CA VAL A 228 -0.67 3.13 -4.68
C VAL A 228 -0.75 1.68 -4.20
N THR A 229 -1.86 0.98 -4.49
CA THR A 229 -2.03 -0.43 -4.10
C THR A 229 -0.97 -1.32 -4.72
N LEU A 230 -0.67 -1.13 -6.01
CA LEU A 230 0.40 -1.85 -6.71
C LEU A 230 1.81 -1.49 -6.18
N ASP A 231 2.01 -0.28 -5.69
CA ASP A 231 3.29 0.16 -5.14
C ASP A 231 3.53 -0.33 -3.69
N MET A 232 2.47 -0.78 -2.98
CA MET A 232 2.57 -1.27 -1.60
C MET A 232 3.63 -2.37 -1.45
N ALA A 233 3.69 -3.31 -2.38
CA ALA A 233 4.71 -4.37 -2.38
C ALA A 233 6.14 -3.79 -2.41
N GLY A 234 6.37 -2.76 -3.24
CA GLY A 234 7.65 -2.06 -3.30
C GLY A 234 7.97 -1.28 -2.02
N ILE A 235 6.96 -0.69 -1.38
CA ILE A 235 7.10 -0.01 -0.09
C ILE A 235 7.49 -1.01 1.01
N ILE A 236 6.82 -2.17 1.09
CA ILE A 236 7.15 -3.24 2.05
C ILE A 236 8.59 -3.69 1.84
N LEU A 237 8.97 -3.96 0.60
CA LEU A 237 10.32 -4.43 0.29
C LEU A 237 11.38 -3.38 0.63
N THR A 238 11.10 -2.10 0.39
CA THR A 238 11.98 -0.99 0.77
C THR A 238 12.10 -0.91 2.29
N ALA A 239 10.99 -0.94 3.02
CA ALA A 239 10.98 -0.90 4.49
C ALA A 239 11.75 -2.08 5.10
N ALA A 240 11.51 -3.30 4.60
CA ALA A 240 12.23 -4.48 5.01
C ALA A 240 13.73 -4.40 4.66
N GLY A 241 14.09 -3.82 3.52
CA GLY A 241 15.47 -3.56 3.14
C GLY A 241 16.17 -2.59 4.09
N LEU A 242 15.50 -1.51 4.48
CA LEU A 242 16.01 -0.56 5.49
C LEU A 242 16.16 -1.24 6.86
N GLY A 243 15.16 -2.02 7.28
CA GLY A 243 15.20 -2.82 8.51
C GLY A 243 16.34 -3.82 8.52
N PHE A 244 16.55 -4.51 7.39
CA PHE A 244 17.64 -5.46 7.19
C PHE A 244 19.03 -4.79 7.29
N LEU A 245 19.13 -3.53 6.86
CA LEU A 245 20.35 -2.72 6.97
C LEU A 245 20.51 -2.04 8.36
N GLY A 246 19.61 -2.32 9.32
CA GLY A 246 19.67 -1.78 10.67
C GLY A 246 19.12 -0.36 10.82
N LEU A 247 18.54 0.19 9.76
CA LEU A 247 18.02 1.56 9.70
C LEU A 247 16.50 1.64 9.99
N GLY A 248 15.83 0.49 10.11
CA GLY A 248 14.42 0.39 10.45
C GLY A 248 14.14 0.39 11.96
N ALA A 249 13.15 -0.42 12.37
CA ALA A 249 12.81 -0.57 13.77
C ALA A 249 13.98 -1.14 14.57
N GLN A 250 14.18 -0.63 15.78
CA GLN A 250 15.23 -1.11 16.67
C GLN A 250 14.72 -2.22 17.59
N PRO A 251 15.54 -3.22 17.95
CA PRO A 251 15.19 -4.22 18.94
C PRO A 251 14.68 -3.58 20.25
N PRO A 252 13.69 -4.18 20.95
CA PRO A 252 13.14 -5.53 20.76
C PRO A 252 12.04 -5.64 19.68
N SER A 253 11.73 -4.55 18.97
CA SER A 253 10.63 -4.47 18.00
C SER A 253 10.66 -5.62 16.96
N PRO A 254 9.53 -6.27 16.66
CA PRO A 254 9.48 -7.40 15.73
C PRO A 254 9.28 -6.97 14.27
N GLU A 255 10.19 -6.17 13.74
CA GLU A 255 10.14 -5.76 12.33
C GLU A 255 10.71 -6.87 11.43
N TRP A 256 9.99 -7.25 10.37
CA TRP A 256 10.30 -8.43 9.55
C TRP A 256 11.66 -8.33 8.83
N GLY A 257 12.04 -7.16 8.32
CA GLY A 257 13.36 -6.95 7.73
C GLY A 257 14.52 -7.15 8.71
N ALA A 258 14.39 -6.60 9.92
CA ALA A 258 15.33 -6.79 11.01
C ALA A 258 15.41 -8.26 11.47
N MET A 259 14.29 -8.98 11.47
CA MET A 259 14.26 -10.42 11.75
C MET A 259 15.02 -11.23 10.70
N ILE A 260 14.93 -10.86 9.42
CA ILE A 260 15.74 -11.50 8.36
C ILE A 260 17.23 -11.21 8.59
N ALA A 261 17.59 -9.98 8.99
CA ALA A 261 18.98 -9.62 9.24
C ALA A 261 19.61 -10.38 10.42
N SER A 262 18.86 -10.61 11.51
CA SER A 262 19.34 -11.45 12.62
C SER A 262 19.46 -12.91 12.21
N GLY A 263 18.46 -13.44 11.49
CA GLY A 263 18.45 -14.81 10.99
C GLY A 263 19.53 -15.12 9.95
N ARG A 264 20.00 -14.12 9.19
CA ARG A 264 21.03 -14.29 8.15
C ARG A 264 22.29 -15.01 8.65
N ARG A 265 22.71 -14.76 9.89
CA ARG A 265 23.92 -15.35 10.48
C ARG A 265 23.81 -16.87 10.71
N PHE A 266 22.59 -17.39 10.74
CA PHE A 266 22.28 -18.77 11.06
C PHE A 266 21.63 -19.50 9.88
N VAL A 267 21.64 -18.93 8.68
CA VAL A 267 20.80 -19.42 7.56
C VAL A 267 21.17 -20.82 7.08
N LEU A 268 22.42 -21.26 7.28
CA LEU A 268 22.86 -22.60 6.88
C LEU A 268 22.34 -23.69 7.82
N ASP A 269 22.25 -23.39 9.11
CA ASP A 269 21.85 -24.38 10.14
C ASP A 269 20.39 -24.21 10.56
N GLN A 270 19.94 -22.98 10.74
CA GLN A 270 18.64 -22.58 11.31
C GLN A 270 17.88 -21.69 10.30
N TRP A 271 17.71 -22.18 9.08
CA TRP A 271 17.17 -21.43 7.93
C TRP A 271 15.77 -20.84 8.19
N TRP A 272 14.94 -21.45 9.04
CA TRP A 272 13.58 -20.98 9.35
C TRP A 272 13.56 -19.59 9.99
N VAL A 273 14.61 -19.22 10.73
CA VAL A 273 14.71 -17.92 11.42
C VAL A 273 14.65 -16.76 10.42
N ALA A 274 15.32 -16.89 9.28
CA ALA A 274 15.27 -15.90 8.20
C ALA A 274 14.11 -16.16 7.21
N ALA A 275 13.79 -17.44 6.95
CA ALA A 275 12.79 -17.80 5.95
C ALA A 275 11.36 -17.42 6.39
N ALA A 276 11.01 -17.55 7.67
CA ALA A 276 9.68 -17.24 8.18
C ALA A 276 9.26 -15.77 7.91
N PRO A 277 10.05 -14.75 8.31
CA PRO A 277 9.74 -13.35 7.94
C PRO A 277 9.85 -13.08 6.44
N GLY A 278 10.73 -13.77 5.72
CA GLY A 278 10.82 -13.68 4.25
C GLY A 278 9.54 -14.13 3.55
N VAL A 279 8.96 -15.25 3.98
CA VAL A 279 7.68 -15.78 3.48
C VAL A 279 6.54 -14.83 3.84
N ALA A 280 6.52 -14.26 5.04
CA ALA A 280 5.50 -13.27 5.43
C ALA A 280 5.53 -12.04 4.51
N ILE A 281 6.72 -11.47 4.25
CA ILE A 281 6.89 -10.36 3.30
C ILE A 281 6.39 -10.76 1.90
N PHE A 282 6.77 -11.95 1.43
CA PHE A 282 6.36 -12.44 0.11
C PHE A 282 4.84 -12.57 -0.01
N VAL A 283 4.19 -13.26 0.93
CA VAL A 283 2.74 -13.48 0.92
C VAL A 283 1.98 -12.16 0.97
N VAL A 284 2.38 -11.24 1.84
CA VAL A 284 1.71 -9.93 1.95
C VAL A 284 1.93 -9.08 0.70
N SER A 285 3.15 -9.06 0.16
CA SER A 285 3.47 -8.32 -1.06
C SER A 285 2.68 -8.86 -2.26
N LEU A 286 2.55 -10.19 -2.35
CA LEU A 286 1.70 -10.84 -3.33
C LEU A 286 0.23 -10.44 -3.13
N GLY A 287 -0.27 -10.46 -1.90
CA GLY A 287 -1.62 -10.03 -1.56
C GLY A 287 -1.95 -8.62 -2.06
N PHE A 288 -1.06 -7.66 -1.82
CA PHE A 288 -1.23 -6.28 -2.29
C PHE A 288 -1.17 -6.16 -3.82
N ASN A 289 -0.26 -6.88 -4.48
CA ASN A 289 -0.18 -6.87 -5.95
C ASN A 289 -1.46 -7.44 -6.58
N LEU A 290 -1.92 -8.61 -6.12
CA LEU A 290 -3.14 -9.26 -6.63
C LEU A 290 -4.38 -8.38 -6.38
N LEU A 291 -4.47 -7.76 -5.20
CA LEU A 291 -5.54 -6.82 -4.87
C LEU A 291 -5.50 -5.58 -5.78
N GLY A 292 -4.31 -5.04 -6.04
CA GLY A 292 -4.10 -3.89 -6.91
C GLY A 292 -4.49 -4.15 -8.37
N ASP A 293 -4.11 -5.31 -8.90
CA ASP A 293 -4.50 -5.74 -10.25
C ASP A 293 -6.01 -5.92 -10.35
N GLY A 294 -6.64 -6.57 -9.36
CA GLY A 294 -8.09 -6.68 -9.30
C GLY A 294 -8.81 -5.32 -9.24
N LEU A 295 -8.27 -4.39 -8.45
CA LEU A 295 -8.83 -3.04 -8.34
C LEU A 295 -8.69 -2.26 -9.66
N ARG A 296 -7.57 -2.45 -10.37
CA ARG A 296 -7.33 -1.89 -11.70
C ARG A 296 -8.39 -2.37 -12.68
N ASP A 297 -8.62 -3.69 -12.75
CA ASP A 297 -9.59 -4.30 -13.66
C ASP A 297 -11.03 -3.84 -13.37
N ALA A 298 -11.39 -3.76 -12.08
CA ALA A 298 -12.71 -3.34 -11.64
C ALA A 298 -13.02 -1.86 -11.92
N LEU A 299 -11.99 -1.00 -11.87
CA LEU A 299 -12.10 0.44 -12.08
C LEU A 299 -11.80 0.87 -13.52
N ASP A 300 -11.31 -0.01 -14.40
CA ASP A 300 -11.12 0.31 -15.81
C ASP A 300 -12.49 0.58 -16.49
N PRO A 301 -12.73 1.81 -16.99
CA PRO A 301 -13.97 2.16 -17.68
C PRO A 301 -14.11 1.49 -19.05
N LYS A 302 -13.00 1.05 -19.68
CA LYS A 302 -13.01 0.53 -21.05
C LYS A 302 -13.53 -0.91 -21.15
N ALA A 303 -13.46 -1.68 -20.06
CA ALA A 303 -14.01 -3.04 -20.00
C ALA A 303 -15.55 -3.08 -19.96
N ALA A 304 -16.22 -1.94 -19.73
CA ALA A 304 -17.69 -1.86 -19.71
C ALA A 304 -18.31 -1.57 -21.10
N GLY A 305 -17.49 -1.51 -22.16
CA GLY A 305 -17.91 -1.20 -23.54
C GLY A 305 -17.71 -2.34 -24.55
N GLN A 306 -17.41 -3.55 -24.09
CA GLN A 306 -17.42 -4.79 -24.89
C GLN A 306 -18.46 -5.74 -24.30
#